data_AF-A0A0R3U1P1-F1
#
_entry.id   AF-A0A0R3U1P1-F1
#
_cell.length_a   1.000
_cell.length_b   1.000
_cell.length_c   1.000
_cell.angle_alpha   90.00
_cell.angle_beta   90.00
_cell.angle_gamma   90.00
#
_symmetry.space_group_name_H-M   'P 1'
#
loop_
_entity.id
_entity.type
_entity.pdbx_description
1 polymer ?
#
loop_
_entity_poly.entity_id
_entity_poly.type
_entity_poly.pdbx_seq_one_letter_code
_entity_poly.pdbx_strand_id
1 'polypeptide(L)'
;MSSRLVETMMINVEDFADSFLTCGTCLSGYDSAAHSAKLLPCSHTICRTCLERILETQETMRCPICRETIMVPHGGASTFPPAFIVNQLLDLLANQRRDRVPKCRFHPNQELLFCETCDVIFCPDCRGGSTSAALSHNVISFSVAIKRCSEILLYKASLCVQELNSAQEAVTAELHRLTESSDACIAVSLFFDTRA
;
A
#
# COMPACT_ATOMS: atom_id res chain seq x y z
N MET A 1 11.40 29.87 18.91
CA MET A 1 11.32 28.92 17.77
C MET A 1 9.90 28.39 17.75
N SER A 2 9.11 28.71 16.72
CA SER A 2 7.69 28.34 16.66
C SER A 2 7.55 26.89 16.19
N SER A 3 7.14 25.98 17.07
CA SER A 3 6.84 24.59 16.70
C SER A 3 5.57 24.56 15.87
N ARG A 4 5.71 24.20 14.60
CA ARG A 4 4.58 23.99 13.69
C ARG A 4 4.03 22.58 13.97
N LEU A 5 2.90 22.50 14.67
CA LEU A 5 2.15 21.26 14.81
C LEU A 5 1.66 20.86 13.42
N VAL A 6 2.11 19.70 12.93
CA VAL A 6 1.59 19.10 11.70
C VAL A 6 0.39 18.25 12.10
N GLU A 7 -0.80 18.79 11.94
CA GLU A 7 -2.03 17.99 12.08
C GLU A 7 -2.12 17.00 10.94
N THR A 8 -2.09 15.71 11.27
CA THR A 8 -2.32 14.65 10.30
C THR A 8 -3.83 14.55 10.04
N MET A 9 -4.28 15.10 8.92
CA MET A 9 -5.66 14.93 8.45
C MET A 9 -5.84 13.50 7.93
N MET A 10 -6.72 12.71 8.55
CA MET A 10 -7.14 11.41 8.00
C MET A 10 -8.10 11.67 6.84
N ILE A 11 -7.60 11.61 5.61
CA ILE A 11 -8.43 11.75 4.40
C ILE A 11 -8.88 10.34 4.00
N ASN A 12 -10.19 10.13 3.85
CA ASN A 12 -10.73 8.90 3.25
C ASN A 12 -10.21 8.76 1.81
N VAL A 13 -9.79 7.55 1.44
CA VAL A 13 -9.20 7.26 0.11
C VAL A 13 -10.19 7.56 -1.01
N GLU A 14 -11.49 7.34 -0.80
CA GLU A 14 -12.53 7.64 -1.78
C GLU A 14 -12.69 9.15 -1.96
N ASP A 15 -12.81 9.90 -0.86
CA ASP A 15 -12.90 11.36 -0.89
C ASP A 15 -11.64 12.00 -1.51
N PHE A 16 -10.47 11.40 -1.28
CA PHE A 16 -9.22 11.83 -1.91
C PHE A 16 -9.23 11.61 -3.42
N ALA A 17 -9.67 10.43 -3.89
CA ALA A 17 -9.73 10.13 -5.31
C ALA A 17 -10.71 11.07 -6.03
N ASP A 18 -11.89 11.29 -5.45
CA ASP A 18 -12.91 12.17 -6.02
C ASP A 18 -12.47 13.65 -6.06
N SER A 19 -11.70 14.09 -5.07
CA SER A 19 -11.24 15.49 -4.98
C SER A 19 -9.97 15.79 -5.79
N PHE A 20 -9.01 14.86 -5.83
CA PHE A 20 -7.66 15.11 -6.37
C PHE A 20 -7.37 14.36 -7.66
N LEU A 21 -8.12 13.30 -7.97
CA LEU A 21 -7.90 12.44 -9.14
C LEU A 21 -9.06 12.50 -10.14
N THR A 22 -9.86 13.57 -10.10
CA THR A 22 -10.89 13.88 -11.08
C THR A 22 -10.53 15.12 -11.89
N CYS A 23 -10.97 15.14 -13.14
CA CYS A 23 -10.81 16.31 -13.98
C CYS A 23 -11.85 17.37 -13.61
N GLY A 24 -11.41 18.55 -13.18
CA GLY A 24 -12.32 19.66 -12.85
C GLY A 24 -13.18 20.18 -14.01
N THR A 25 -12.89 19.78 -15.26
CA THR A 25 -13.68 20.20 -16.44
C THR A 25 -14.82 19.23 -16.78
N CYS A 26 -14.58 17.91 -16.73
CA CYS A 26 -15.60 16.90 -17.07
C CYS A 26 -16.08 16.08 -15.88
N LEU A 27 -15.47 16.25 -14.71
CA LEU A 27 -15.71 15.50 -13.47
C LEU A 27 -15.48 13.99 -13.58
N SER A 28 -14.87 13.53 -14.68
CA SER A 28 -14.41 12.14 -14.82
C SER A 28 -13.12 11.92 -14.05
N GLY A 29 -12.96 10.73 -13.46
CA GLY A 29 -11.69 10.27 -12.91
C GLY A 29 -10.58 10.22 -13.98
N TYR A 30 -9.35 10.56 -13.60
CA TYR A 30 -8.20 10.40 -14.48
C TYR A 30 -7.87 8.92 -14.69
N ASP A 31 -7.45 8.59 -15.91
CA ASP A 31 -7.08 7.24 -16.31
C ASP A 31 -5.85 7.26 -17.24
N SER A 32 -5.30 6.09 -17.59
CA SER A 32 -4.14 6.00 -18.49
C SER A 32 -4.51 6.11 -19.99
N ALA A 33 -5.78 6.36 -20.32
CA ALA A 33 -6.32 6.27 -21.67
C ALA A 33 -6.96 7.60 -22.14
N ALA A 34 -8.28 7.70 -22.09
CA ALA A 34 -9.04 8.85 -22.57
C ALA A 34 -8.85 10.06 -21.64
N HIS A 35 -8.98 9.85 -20.33
CA HIS A 35 -8.87 10.88 -19.33
C HIS A 35 -7.45 10.95 -18.75
N SER A 36 -6.42 10.85 -19.59
CA SER A 36 -5.04 11.03 -19.13
C SER A 36 -4.79 12.47 -18.69
N ALA A 37 -4.21 12.62 -17.50
CA ALA A 37 -3.93 13.90 -16.87
C ALA A 37 -2.79 14.64 -17.58
N LYS A 38 -3.07 15.84 -18.10
CA LYS A 38 -2.12 16.70 -18.82
C LYS A 38 -1.83 17.96 -18.02
N LEU A 39 -0.54 18.27 -17.88
CA LEU A 39 -0.06 19.44 -17.14
C LEU A 39 0.08 20.64 -18.08
N LEU A 40 -0.60 21.73 -17.74
CA LEU A 40 -0.53 23.00 -18.44
C LEU A 40 0.67 23.83 -17.93
N PRO A 41 1.19 24.80 -18.71
CA PRO A 41 2.25 25.71 -18.26
C PRO A 41 1.90 26.53 -17.00
N CYS A 42 0.62 26.77 -16.76
CA CYS A 42 0.12 27.40 -15.54
C CYS A 42 -0.02 26.44 -14.35
N SER A 43 0.59 25.25 -14.42
CA SER A 43 0.60 24.18 -13.42
C SER A 43 -0.76 23.53 -13.10
N HIS A 44 -1.80 23.86 -13.87
CA HIS A 44 -3.10 23.20 -13.74
C HIS A 44 -3.15 21.90 -14.55
N THR A 45 -3.95 20.95 -14.07
CA THR A 45 -4.10 19.65 -14.72
C THR A 45 -5.49 19.51 -15.35
N ILE A 46 -5.54 19.05 -16.59
CA ILE A 46 -6.78 18.82 -17.36
C ILE A 46 -6.65 17.48 -18.08
N CYS A 47 -7.75 16.74 -18.25
CA CYS A 47 -7.70 15.47 -18.96
C CYS A 47 -7.53 15.67 -20.47
N ARG A 48 -6.88 14.71 -21.15
CA ARG A 48 -6.61 14.75 -22.59
C ARG A 48 -7.88 14.98 -23.40
N THR A 49 -8.98 14.26 -23.13
CA THR A 49 -10.24 14.45 -23.86
C THR A 49 -10.81 15.86 -23.74
N CYS A 50 -10.76 16.49 -22.55
CA CYS A 50 -11.20 17.89 -22.40
C CYS A 50 -10.28 18.84 -23.16
N LEU A 51 -8.97 18.59 -23.12
CA LEU A 51 -8.00 19.39 -23.81
C LEU A 51 -8.17 19.31 -25.33
N GLU A 52 -8.41 18.11 -25.88
CA GLU A 52 -8.72 17.90 -27.30
C GLU A 52 -9.95 18.70 -27.75
N ARG A 53 -11.03 18.68 -26.97
CA ARG A 53 -12.25 19.47 -27.27
C ARG A 53 -12.02 20.98 -27.24
N ILE A 54 -11.16 21.47 -26.34
CA ILE A 54 -10.86 22.91 -26.25
C ILE A 54 -9.97 23.35 -27.42
N LEU A 55 -9.11 22.45 -27.91
CA LEU A 55 -8.05 22.75 -28.87
C LEU A 55 -8.42 22.54 -30.34
N GLU A 56 -9.66 22.20 -30.66
CA GLU A 56 -10.09 21.72 -31.99
C GLU A 56 -9.64 22.56 -33.19
N THR A 57 -9.34 23.87 -33.03
CA THR A 57 -8.83 24.73 -34.13
C THR A 57 -7.96 25.92 -33.69
N GLN A 58 -7.45 25.96 -32.45
CA GLN A 58 -6.81 27.18 -31.91
C GLN A 58 -5.32 27.00 -31.56
N GLU A 59 -4.49 27.96 -31.98
CA GLU A 59 -3.06 28.04 -31.61
C GLU A 59 -2.85 28.50 -30.14
N THR A 60 -3.89 29.07 -29.54
CA THR A 60 -3.90 29.51 -28.15
C THR A 60 -5.18 29.05 -27.47
N MET A 61 -5.10 28.79 -26.17
CA MET A 61 -6.28 28.48 -25.34
C MET A 61 -6.22 29.24 -24.03
N ARG A 62 -7.35 29.38 -23.35
CA ARG A 62 -7.36 29.84 -21.95
C ARG A 62 -7.55 28.67 -21.02
N CYS A 63 -6.76 28.62 -19.95
CA CYS A 63 -6.94 27.62 -18.92
C CYS A 63 -8.35 27.75 -18.31
N PRO A 64 -9.18 26.68 -18.27
CA PRO A 64 -10.51 26.73 -17.66
C PRO A 64 -10.49 27.00 -16.15
N ILE A 65 -9.35 26.80 -15.49
CA ILE A 65 -9.21 26.95 -14.03
C ILE A 65 -8.73 28.36 -13.67
N CYS A 66 -7.60 28.82 -14.22
CA CYS A 66 -7.01 30.13 -13.89
C CYS A 66 -7.18 31.22 -14.97
N ARG A 67 -7.74 30.87 -16.14
CA ARG A 67 -7.95 31.78 -17.30
C ARG A 67 -6.69 32.33 -17.96
N GLU A 68 -5.51 31.86 -17.55
CA GLU A 68 -4.25 32.21 -18.20
C GLU A 68 -4.21 31.73 -19.65
N THR A 69 -3.70 32.59 -20.55
CA THR A 69 -3.56 32.27 -21.97
C THR A 69 -2.34 31.38 -22.17
N ILE A 70 -2.55 30.23 -22.80
CA ILE A 70 -1.56 29.19 -23.03
C ILE A 70 -1.35 29.05 -24.53
N MET A 71 -0.09 29.06 -24.95
CA MET A 71 0.29 28.70 -26.31
C MET A 71 0.28 27.18 -26.46
N VAL A 72 -0.38 26.71 -27.52
CA VAL A 72 -0.57 25.28 -27.75
C VAL A 72 0.65 24.74 -28.50
N PRO A 73 1.35 23.71 -27.99
CA PRO A 73 2.49 23.16 -28.70
C PRO A 73 2.06 22.47 -30.00
N HIS A 74 2.96 22.51 -30.99
CA HIS A 74 2.77 21.81 -32.27
C HIS A 74 2.51 20.31 -32.02
N GLY A 75 1.30 19.84 -32.36
CA GLY A 75 0.82 18.48 -32.06
C GLY A 75 -0.35 18.40 -31.07
N GLY A 76 -0.88 19.54 -30.60
CA GLY A 76 -2.16 19.63 -29.91
C GLY A 76 -2.15 19.06 -28.48
N ALA A 77 -3.29 18.54 -28.01
CA ALA A 77 -3.47 18.10 -26.62
C ALA A 77 -2.48 17.03 -26.15
N SER A 78 -2.01 16.17 -27.06
CA SER A 78 -1.16 15.03 -26.70
C SER A 78 0.26 15.44 -26.31
N THR A 79 0.73 16.60 -26.75
CA THR A 79 2.10 17.09 -26.53
C THR A 79 2.30 17.77 -25.18
N PHE A 80 1.21 18.09 -24.48
CA PHE A 80 1.31 18.54 -23.10
C PHE A 80 1.91 17.43 -22.22
N PRO A 81 2.84 17.78 -21.32
CA PRO A 81 3.46 16.81 -20.41
C PRO A 81 2.40 16.06 -19.59
N PRO A 82 2.62 14.77 -19.29
CA PRO A 82 1.77 14.06 -18.34
C PRO A 82 1.91 14.69 -16.93
N ALA A 83 0.82 14.77 -16.19
CA ALA A 83 0.86 15.15 -14.78
C ALA A 83 1.39 13.97 -13.94
N PHE A 84 2.72 13.86 -13.84
CA PHE A 84 3.39 12.71 -13.24
C PHE A 84 2.87 12.37 -11.83
N ILE A 85 2.64 13.37 -10.98
CA ILE A 85 2.13 13.14 -9.62
C ILE A 85 0.74 12.49 -9.62
N VAL A 86 -0.14 12.87 -10.55
CA VAL A 86 -1.48 12.28 -10.68
C VAL A 86 -1.35 10.82 -11.10
N ASN A 87 -0.48 10.52 -12.05
CA ASN A 87 -0.24 9.13 -12.48
C ASN A 87 0.35 8.28 -11.35
N GLN A 88 1.33 8.79 -10.61
CA GLN A 88 1.89 8.08 -9.46
C GLN A 88 0.83 7.82 -8.37
N LEU A 89 -0.07 8.77 -8.12
CA LEU A 89 -1.16 8.59 -7.18
C LEU A 89 -2.20 7.58 -7.69
N LEU A 90 -2.54 7.61 -8.98
CA LEU A 90 -3.39 6.60 -9.61
C LEU A 90 -2.77 5.21 -9.49
N ASP A 91 -1.46 5.06 -9.72
CA ASP A 91 -0.75 3.79 -9.60
C ASP A 91 -0.69 3.33 -8.14
N LEU A 92 -0.47 4.23 -7.18
CA LEU A 92 -0.49 3.90 -5.76
C LEU A 92 -1.87 3.42 -5.29
N LEU A 93 -2.94 4.10 -5.71
CA LEU A 93 -4.31 3.67 -5.40
C LEU A 93 -4.67 2.37 -6.12
N ALA A 94 -4.24 2.20 -7.37
CA ALA A 94 -4.41 0.97 -8.12
C ALA A 94 -3.66 -0.19 -7.46
N ASN A 95 -2.45 0.04 -6.95
CA ASN A 95 -1.67 -0.98 -6.24
C ASN A 95 -2.24 -1.28 -4.85
N GLN A 96 -2.74 -0.28 -4.12
CA GLN A 96 -3.52 -0.53 -2.91
C GLN A 96 -4.77 -1.39 -3.19
N ARG A 97 -5.39 -1.24 -4.36
CA ARG A 97 -6.52 -2.07 -4.80
C ARG A 97 -6.10 -3.43 -5.39
N ARG A 98 -4.88 -3.58 -5.89
CA ARG A 98 -4.38 -4.79 -6.60
C ARG A 98 -3.46 -5.68 -5.79
N ASP A 99 -3.10 -5.34 -4.55
CA ASP A 99 -2.46 -6.31 -3.67
C ASP A 99 -3.50 -7.28 -3.08
N ARG A 100 -3.82 -8.28 -3.93
CA ARG A 100 -4.35 -9.61 -3.58
C ARG A 100 -5.80 -9.67 -3.09
N VAL A 101 -6.78 -9.36 -3.95
CA VAL A 101 -8.10 -9.97 -3.78
C VAL A 101 -8.05 -11.38 -4.39
N PRO A 102 -7.99 -12.45 -3.57
CA PRO A 102 -7.86 -13.80 -4.10
C PRO A 102 -9.21 -14.17 -4.72
N LYS A 103 -9.19 -14.53 -6.00
CA LYS A 103 -10.39 -14.87 -6.74
C LYS A 103 -10.71 -16.35 -6.61
N CYS A 104 -11.97 -16.70 -6.81
CA CYS A 104 -12.36 -18.09 -6.81
C CYS A 104 -11.72 -18.84 -7.98
N ARG A 105 -11.15 -20.02 -7.71
CA ARG A 105 -10.57 -20.91 -8.73
C ARG A 105 -11.59 -21.41 -9.77
N PHE A 106 -12.87 -21.48 -9.39
CA PHE A 106 -13.95 -21.93 -10.27
C PHE A 106 -14.72 -20.77 -10.90
N HIS A 107 -14.71 -19.59 -10.26
CA HIS A 107 -15.41 -18.39 -10.71
C HIS A 107 -14.42 -17.20 -10.75
N PRO A 108 -13.63 -17.04 -11.83
CA PRO A 108 -12.56 -16.04 -11.90
C PRO A 108 -13.02 -14.57 -11.83
N ASN A 109 -14.32 -14.33 -11.94
CA ASN A 109 -14.91 -12.99 -11.77
C ASN A 109 -15.42 -12.73 -10.34
N GLN A 110 -15.43 -13.76 -9.48
CA GLN A 110 -15.91 -13.64 -8.10
C GLN A 110 -14.75 -13.52 -7.12
N GLU A 111 -14.91 -12.58 -6.19
CA GLU A 111 -14.03 -12.41 -5.05
C GLU A 111 -14.36 -13.43 -3.96
N LEU A 112 -13.34 -13.85 -3.22
CA LEU A 112 -13.51 -14.72 -2.07
C LEU A 112 -13.92 -13.90 -0.83
N LEU A 113 -14.79 -14.50 -0.04
CA LEU A 113 -15.29 -14.03 1.24
C LEU A 113 -14.86 -15.01 2.33
N PHE A 114 -14.75 -14.52 3.56
CA PHE A 114 -14.45 -15.32 4.74
C PHE A 114 -15.54 -15.12 5.79
N CYS A 115 -16.13 -16.22 6.27
CA CYS A 115 -17.05 -16.18 7.39
C CYS A 115 -16.29 -16.45 8.68
N GLU A 116 -16.13 -15.44 9.54
CA GLU A 116 -15.44 -15.59 10.83
C GLU A 116 -16.22 -16.52 11.78
N THR A 117 -17.56 -16.55 11.67
CA THR A 117 -18.40 -17.42 12.51
C THR A 117 -18.23 -18.90 12.18
N CYS A 118 -17.93 -19.23 10.92
CA CYS A 118 -17.84 -20.61 10.45
C CYS A 118 -16.42 -21.04 10.09
N ASP A 119 -15.46 -20.12 10.08
CA ASP A 119 -14.08 -20.33 9.62
C ASP A 119 -14.00 -20.95 8.21
N VAL A 120 -14.84 -20.46 7.29
CA VAL A 120 -14.90 -20.95 5.90
C VAL A 120 -14.69 -19.84 4.88
N ILE A 121 -13.96 -20.18 3.81
CA ILE A 121 -13.73 -19.33 2.64
C ILE A 121 -14.64 -19.78 1.51
N PHE A 122 -15.35 -18.84 0.88
CA PHE A 122 -16.28 -19.12 -0.21
C PHE A 122 -16.38 -17.95 -1.18
N CYS A 123 -16.94 -18.18 -2.37
CA CYS A 123 -17.45 -17.10 -3.22
C CYS A 123 -18.98 -17.18 -3.31
N PRO A 124 -19.67 -16.09 -3.72
CA PRO A 124 -21.13 -16.06 -3.83
C PRO A 124 -21.71 -17.23 -4.63
N ASP A 125 -21.04 -17.59 -5.73
CA ASP A 125 -21.50 -18.62 -6.67
C ASP A 125 -21.22 -20.05 -6.16
N CYS A 126 -20.11 -20.28 -5.44
CA CYS A 126 -19.75 -21.60 -4.91
C CYS A 126 -20.65 -22.05 -3.75
N ARG A 127 -21.21 -21.12 -2.98
CA ARG A 127 -22.02 -21.42 -1.79
C ARG A 127 -23.51 -21.26 -2.06
N GLY A 128 -23.91 -21.22 -3.35
CA GLY A 128 -25.29 -21.03 -3.80
C GLY A 128 -26.29 -21.85 -2.97
N GLY A 129 -27.12 -21.15 -2.19
CA GLY A 129 -28.36 -21.70 -1.64
C GLY A 129 -28.49 -21.93 -0.13
N SER A 130 -27.53 -21.56 0.73
CA SER A 130 -27.73 -21.65 2.19
C SER A 130 -27.80 -20.28 2.87
N THR A 131 -28.87 -19.53 2.54
CA THR A 131 -29.25 -18.25 3.17
C THR A 131 -30.22 -18.43 4.35
N SER A 132 -30.30 -19.62 4.95
CA SER A 132 -31.22 -19.88 6.08
C SER A 132 -30.67 -19.54 7.47
N ALA A 133 -29.45 -18.98 7.57
CA ALA A 133 -28.87 -18.46 8.82
C ALA A 133 -28.31 -17.02 8.67
N ALA A 134 -28.79 -16.28 7.67
CA ALA A 134 -28.14 -15.07 7.14
C ALA A 134 -28.20 -13.80 8.02
N LEU A 135 -28.70 -13.87 9.26
CA LEU A 135 -28.72 -12.70 10.17
C LEU A 135 -27.66 -12.74 11.28
N SER A 136 -26.91 -13.84 11.46
CA SER A 136 -25.99 -13.98 12.61
C SER A 136 -24.56 -14.38 12.27
N HIS A 137 -24.15 -14.30 11.00
CA HIS A 137 -22.80 -14.69 10.58
C HIS A 137 -21.98 -13.45 10.25
N ASN A 138 -20.80 -13.33 10.88
CA ASN A 138 -19.87 -12.27 10.53
C ASN A 138 -19.10 -12.67 9.27
N VAL A 139 -19.38 -12.01 8.16
CA VAL A 139 -18.75 -12.27 6.85
C VAL A 139 -17.98 -11.02 6.44
N ILE A 140 -16.71 -11.21 6.13
CA ILE A 140 -15.80 -10.17 5.66
C ILE A 140 -15.20 -10.56 4.31
N SER A 141 -14.63 -9.59 3.61
CA SER A 141 -13.83 -9.89 2.41
C SER A 141 -12.59 -10.70 2.78
N PHE A 142 -12.22 -11.68 1.95
CA PHE A 142 -11.08 -12.53 2.22
C PHE A 142 -9.74 -11.74 2.21
N SER A 143 -9.66 -10.64 1.46
CA SER A 143 -8.50 -9.75 1.50
C SER A 143 -8.29 -9.12 2.88
N VAL A 144 -9.37 -8.73 3.55
CA VAL A 144 -9.35 -8.19 4.91
C VAL A 144 -8.90 -9.25 5.92
N ALA A 145 -9.41 -10.48 5.77
CA ALA A 145 -9.02 -11.60 6.60
C ALA A 145 -7.51 -11.90 6.47
N ILE A 146 -6.99 -11.99 5.23
CA ILE A 146 -5.56 -12.22 4.96
C ILE A 146 -4.70 -11.13 5.58
N LYS A 147 -5.08 -9.85 5.41
CA LYS A 147 -4.29 -8.73 5.95
C LYS A 147 -4.16 -8.83 7.47
N ARG A 148 -5.28 -9.04 8.17
CA ARG A 148 -5.30 -9.21 9.63
C ARG A 148 -4.47 -10.41 10.08
N CYS A 149 -4.64 -11.56 9.42
CA CYS A 149 -3.86 -12.76 9.74
C CYS A 149 -2.36 -12.55 9.47
N SER A 150 -1.98 -11.87 8.39
CA SER A 150 -0.59 -11.57 8.06
C SER A 150 0.06 -10.70 9.13
N GLU A 151 -0.62 -9.65 9.59
CA GLU A 151 -0.11 -8.78 10.65
C GLU A 151 0.07 -9.55 11.97
N ILE A 152 -0.91 -10.37 12.36
CA ILE A 152 -0.83 -11.20 13.57
C ILE A 152 0.32 -12.21 13.47
N LEU A 153 0.47 -12.88 12.32
CA LEU A 153 1.54 -13.86 12.10
C LEU A 153 2.91 -13.20 12.12
N LEU A 154 3.07 -12.02 11.50
CA LEU A 154 4.31 -11.24 11.54
C LEU A 154 4.65 -10.81 12.96
N TYR A 155 3.67 -10.32 13.73
CA TYR A 155 3.86 -9.97 15.13
C TYR A 155 4.35 -11.18 15.94
N LYS A 156 3.65 -12.33 15.85
CA LYS A 156 4.06 -13.56 16.55
C LYS A 156 5.44 -14.05 16.13
N ALA A 157 5.76 -13.99 14.83
CA ALA A 157 7.08 -14.33 14.33
C ALA A 157 8.16 -13.41 14.92
N SER A 158 7.92 -12.11 14.97
CA SER A 158 8.86 -11.15 15.56
C SER A 158 9.09 -11.39 17.06
N LEU A 159 8.03 -11.72 17.80
CA LEU A 159 8.13 -12.05 19.23
C LEU A 159 8.97 -13.31 19.44
N CYS A 160 8.71 -14.36 18.65
CA CYS A 160 9.48 -15.59 18.70
C CYS A 160 10.97 -15.34 18.40
N VAL A 161 11.28 -14.51 17.40
CA VAL A 161 12.67 -14.13 17.09
C VAL A 161 13.33 -13.41 18.27
N GLN A 162 12.61 -12.51 18.94
CA GLN A 162 13.15 -11.82 20.11
C GLN A 162 13.46 -12.79 21.26
N GLU A 163 12.55 -13.71 21.57
CA GLU A 163 12.76 -14.74 22.60
C GLU A 163 13.96 -15.62 22.27
N LEU A 164 14.11 -16.03 21.00
CA LEU A 164 15.25 -16.83 20.55
C LEU A 164 16.57 -16.07 20.66
N ASN A 165 16.60 -14.78 20.30
CA ASN A 165 17.80 -13.96 20.45
C ASN A 165 18.20 -13.81 21.92
N SER A 166 17.24 -13.57 22.82
CA SER A 166 17.53 -13.50 24.25
C SER A 166 18.05 -14.83 24.81
N ALA A 167 17.47 -15.96 24.39
CA ALA A 167 17.97 -17.28 24.78
C ALA A 167 19.39 -17.52 24.25
N GLN A 168 19.68 -17.12 23.00
CA GLN A 168 21.01 -17.22 22.40
C GLN A 168 22.04 -16.40 23.17
N GLU A 169 21.73 -15.15 23.54
CA GLU A 169 22.61 -14.30 24.33
C GLU A 169 22.91 -14.91 25.70
N ALA A 170 21.91 -15.45 26.39
CA ALA A 170 22.08 -16.11 27.68
C ALA A 170 23.01 -17.34 27.59
N VAL A 171 22.80 -18.19 26.58
CA VAL A 171 23.66 -19.36 26.34
C VAL A 171 25.09 -18.93 25.99
N THR A 172 25.25 -17.89 25.17
CA THR A 172 26.56 -17.39 24.77
C THR A 172 27.34 -16.82 25.97
N ALA A 173 26.66 -16.08 26.84
CA ALA A 173 27.26 -15.55 28.06
C ALA A 173 27.70 -16.66 29.02
N GLU A 174 26.88 -17.70 29.18
CA GLU A 174 27.23 -18.85 30.03
C GLU A 174 28.42 -19.63 29.47
N LEU A 175 28.47 -19.81 28.14
CA LEU A 175 29.57 -20.49 27.48
C LEU A 175 30.90 -19.72 27.63
N HIS A 176 30.85 -18.39 27.58
CA HIS A 176 32.00 -17.52 27.87
C HIS A 176 32.47 -17.71 29.32
N ARG A 177 31.54 -17.66 30.28
CA ARG A 177 31.85 -17.83 31.71
C ARG A 177 32.49 -19.18 32.01
N LEU A 178 31.99 -20.26 31.39
CA LEU A 178 32.56 -21.60 31.53
C LEU A 178 33.97 -21.68 30.94
N THR A 179 34.21 -21.02 29.79
CA THR A 179 35.54 -20.94 29.16
C THR A 179 36.53 -20.24 30.08
N GLU A 180 36.18 -19.06 30.60
CA GLU A 180 37.03 -18.31 31.53
C GLU A 180 37.33 -19.11 32.81
N SER A 181 36.32 -19.79 33.36
CA SER A 181 36.49 -20.64 34.54
C SER A 181 37.39 -21.85 34.26
N SER A 182 37.28 -22.44 33.07
CA SER A 182 38.14 -23.55 32.63
C SER A 182 39.58 -23.08 32.52
N ASP A 183 39.82 -21.96 31.83
CA ASP A 183 41.16 -21.39 31.65
C ASP A 183 41.81 -21.01 32.98
N ALA A 184 41.03 -20.45 33.92
CA ALA A 184 41.50 -20.18 35.27
C ALA A 184 41.90 -21.45 36.02
N CYS A 185 41.14 -22.54 35.90
CA CYS A 185 41.46 -23.82 36.54
C CYS A 185 42.75 -24.43 35.96
N ILE A 186 42.92 -24.38 34.64
CA ILE A 186 44.13 -24.85 33.94
C ILE A 186 45.35 -24.03 34.39
N ALA A 187 45.23 -22.70 34.46
CA ALA A 187 46.32 -21.82 34.89
C ALA A 187 46.78 -22.13 36.33
N VAL A 188 45.85 -22.42 37.24
CA VAL A 188 46.18 -22.84 38.60
C VAL A 188 46.92 -24.18 38.61
N SER A 189 46.48 -25.15 37.81
CA SER A 189 47.14 -26.47 37.72
C SER A 189 48.60 -26.36 37.26
N LEU A 190 48.88 -25.53 36.23
CA LEU A 190 50.24 -25.32 35.72
C LEU A 190 51.17 -24.62 36.74
N PHE A 191 50.60 -23.80 37.62
CA PHE A 191 51.34 -23.11 38.68
C PHE A 191 51.81 -24.06 39.80
N PHE A 192 51.08 -25.15 40.04
CA PHE A 192 51.46 -26.18 41.00
C PHE A 192 52.52 -27.14 40.43
N ASP A 193 52.42 -27.51 39.14
CA ASP A 193 53.41 -28.38 38.48
C ASP A 193 54.80 -27.73 38.30
N THR A 194 54.89 -26.40 38.25
CA THR A 194 56.17 -25.68 38.11
C THR A 194 56.90 -25.41 39.43
N ARG A 195 56.28 -25.74 40.58
CA ARG A 195 56.86 -25.54 41.92
C ARG A 195 57.25 -26.84 42.62
N ALA A 196 57.07 -27.99 41.98
CA ALA A 196 57.61 -29.30 42.38
C ALA A 196 58.95 -29.56 41.68
#